data_AF-A0A6N6SIX6-F1
#
_entry.id   AF-A0A6N6SIX6-F1
#
_cell.length_a   1.000
_cell.length_b   1.000
_cell.length_c   1.000
_cell.angle_alpha   90.00
_cell.angle_beta   90.00
_cell.angle_gamma   90.00
#
_symmetry.space_group_name_H-M   'P 1'
#
loop_
_entity.id
_entity.type
_entity.pdbx_description
1 polymer ?
#
loop_
_entity_poly.entity_id
_entity_poly.type
_entity_poly.pdbx_seq_one_letter_code
_entity_poly.pdbx_strand_id
1 'polypeptide(L)'
;MPRPKKQAENRRSAWIRYRISAQELEAIQAKAEQAELSIHNYARLSALQDKIIVHQTATPDMETVEQLRRIGVNFNQIARALNSTGQTPPDYFQALCHDVETVLGKVFSEYLERGSAYR
;
A
#
# COMPACT_ATOMS: atom_id res chain seq x y z
N MET A 1 -16.02 -9.52 16.45
CA MET A 1 -16.45 -8.31 17.20
C MET A 1 -16.70 -7.18 16.21
N PRO A 2 -17.73 -6.33 16.39
CA PRO A 2 -17.96 -5.17 15.53
C PRO A 2 -16.87 -4.11 15.70
N ARG A 3 -16.53 -3.41 14.60
CA ARG A 3 -15.48 -2.38 14.59
C ARG A 3 -15.87 -1.21 15.51
N PRO A 4 -14.99 -0.76 16.43
CA PRO A 4 -15.28 0.39 17.29
C PRO A 4 -15.56 1.64 16.46
N LYS A 5 -16.61 2.39 16.85
CA LYS A 5 -17.04 3.61 16.14
C LYS A 5 -15.98 4.70 16.30
N LYS A 6 -15.59 5.33 15.20
CA LYS A 6 -14.61 6.43 15.18
C LYS A 6 -15.09 7.60 16.06
N GLN A 7 -14.22 8.10 16.94
CA GLN A 7 -14.47 9.24 17.83
C GLN A 7 -14.83 10.50 17.02
N ALA A 8 -15.69 11.37 17.58
CA ALA A 8 -16.31 12.50 16.88
C ALA A 8 -15.30 13.50 16.31
N GLU A 9 -14.19 13.75 17.02
CA GLU A 9 -13.14 14.69 16.62
C GLU A 9 -12.37 14.26 15.37
N ASN A 10 -12.36 12.96 15.06
CA ASN A 10 -11.67 12.40 13.89
C ASN A 10 -12.63 12.12 12.70
N ARG A 11 -13.86 12.66 12.78
CA ARG A 11 -14.86 12.59 11.71
C ARG A 11 -14.77 13.81 10.82
N ARG A 12 -14.50 13.56 9.54
CA ARG A 12 -14.47 14.58 8.48
C ARG A 12 -15.90 15.00 8.13
N SER A 13 -16.46 15.90 8.93
CA SER A 13 -17.86 16.34 8.83
C SER A 13 -18.02 17.75 8.25
N ALA A 14 -16.96 18.55 8.21
CA ALA A 14 -16.97 19.89 7.64
C ALA A 14 -16.79 19.88 6.12
N TRP A 15 -17.43 20.82 5.43
CA TRP A 15 -17.33 21.02 3.98
C TRP A 15 -16.75 22.39 3.63
N ILE A 16 -15.95 22.43 2.57
CA ILE A 16 -15.49 23.65 1.91
C ILE A 16 -16.10 23.64 0.50
N ARG A 17 -16.83 24.70 0.14
CA ARG A 17 -17.48 24.84 -1.18
C ARG A 17 -16.96 26.10 -1.86
N TYR A 18 -16.47 25.96 -3.08
CA TYR A 18 -16.06 27.06 -3.94
C TYR A 18 -16.53 26.80 -5.37
N ARG A 19 -16.76 27.86 -6.13
CA ARG A 19 -17.12 27.76 -7.55
C ARG A 19 -15.84 27.61 -8.35
N ILE A 20 -15.87 26.71 -9.31
CA ILE A 20 -14.81 26.52 -10.31
C ILE A 20 -15.43 26.53 -11.70
N SER A 21 -14.65 27.01 -12.65
CA SER A 21 -14.94 26.90 -14.08
C SER A 21 -14.75 25.45 -14.56
N ALA A 22 -15.29 25.14 -15.74
CA ALA A 22 -15.09 23.83 -16.38
C ALA A 22 -13.60 23.54 -16.64
N GLN A 23 -12.83 24.55 -17.07
CA GLN A 23 -11.40 24.42 -17.33
C GLN A 23 -10.59 24.09 -16.06
N GLU A 24 -10.94 24.72 -14.94
CA GLU A 24 -10.29 24.42 -13.66
C GLU A 24 -10.61 23.01 -13.18
N LEU A 25 -11.85 22.53 -13.41
CA LEU A 25 -12.24 21.16 -13.08
C LEU A 25 -11.42 20.13 -13.88
N GLU A 26 -11.27 20.32 -15.18
CA GLU A 26 -10.45 19.46 -16.03
C GLU A 26 -8.98 19.46 -15.59
N ALA A 27 -8.43 20.63 -15.27
CA ALA A 27 -7.05 20.74 -14.80
C ALA A 27 -6.83 20.03 -13.45
N ILE A 28 -7.78 20.12 -12.52
CA ILE A 28 -7.72 19.41 -11.24
C ILE A 28 -7.84 17.91 -11.47
N GLN A 29 -8.72 17.48 -12.37
CA GLN A 29 -8.91 16.07 -12.68
C GLN A 29 -7.65 15.45 -13.31
N ALA A 30 -7.05 16.11 -14.30
CA ALA A 30 -5.80 15.64 -14.92
C ALA A 30 -4.66 15.53 -13.89
N LYS A 31 -4.54 16.49 -12.98
CA LYS A 31 -3.53 16.44 -11.90
C LYS A 31 -3.82 15.35 -10.86
N ALA A 32 -5.09 15.07 -10.58
CA ALA A 32 -5.49 13.98 -9.69
C ALA A 32 -5.19 12.61 -10.31
N GLU A 33 -5.46 12.45 -11.60
CA GLU A 33 -5.13 11.24 -12.38
C GLU A 33 -3.62 11.01 -12.44
N GLN A 34 -2.83 12.04 -12.73
CA GLN A 34 -1.36 11.97 -12.67
C GLN A 34 -0.82 11.59 -11.30
N ALA A 35 -1.54 11.96 -10.23
CA ALA A 35 -1.18 11.63 -8.87
C ALA A 35 -1.72 10.26 -8.39
N GLU A 36 -2.48 9.54 -9.22
CA GLU A 36 -3.20 8.31 -8.87
C GLU A 36 -4.13 8.48 -7.65
N LEU A 37 -4.70 9.68 -7.50
CA LEU A 37 -5.58 10.04 -6.38
C LEU A 37 -6.99 10.35 -6.89
N SER A 38 -7.99 10.11 -6.04
CA SER A 38 -9.32 10.68 -6.29
C SER A 38 -9.27 12.20 -6.26
N ILE A 39 -10.10 12.85 -7.08
CA ILE A 39 -10.21 14.32 -7.16
C ILE A 39 -10.38 14.95 -5.77
N HIS A 40 -11.17 14.32 -4.89
CA HIS A 40 -11.40 14.80 -3.52
C HIS A 40 -10.16 14.67 -2.62
N ASN A 41 -9.42 13.56 -2.72
CA ASN A 41 -8.18 13.38 -1.97
C ASN A 41 -7.10 14.32 -2.47
N TYR A 42 -6.98 14.46 -3.79
CA TYR A 42 -6.07 15.40 -4.43
C TYR A 42 -6.34 16.82 -3.94
N ALA A 43 -7.58 17.33 -4.11
CA ALA A 43 -7.96 18.67 -3.66
C ALA A 43 -7.74 18.90 -2.16
N ARG A 44 -8.02 17.89 -1.33
CA ARG A 44 -7.78 17.96 0.12
C ARG A 44 -6.28 18.05 0.44
N LEU A 45 -5.44 17.26 -0.22
CA LEU A 45 -3.99 17.30 0.01
C LEU A 45 -3.40 18.61 -0.52
N SER A 46 -3.83 19.07 -1.69
CA SER A 46 -3.45 20.39 -2.23
C SER A 46 -3.81 21.54 -1.28
N ALA A 47 -4.96 21.44 -0.59
CA ALA A 47 -5.42 22.49 0.32
C ALA A 47 -4.75 22.43 1.71
N LEU A 48 -4.20 21.29 2.11
CA LEU A 48 -3.60 21.08 3.43
C LEU A 48 -2.06 21.03 3.44
N GLN A 49 -1.43 20.78 2.29
CA GLN A 49 0.02 20.57 2.17
C GLN A 49 0.62 21.51 1.13
N ASP A 50 1.77 22.11 1.45
CA ASP A 50 2.53 22.97 0.51
C ASP A 50 3.07 22.19 -0.70
N LYS A 51 3.26 20.87 -0.59
CA LYS A 51 3.75 20.00 -1.66
C LYS A 51 3.00 18.67 -1.64
N ILE A 52 2.38 18.33 -2.77
CA ILE A 52 1.81 17.00 -3.01
C ILE A 52 2.96 16.11 -3.46
N ILE A 53 3.43 15.22 -2.57
CA ILE A 53 4.41 14.20 -2.94
C ILE A 53 3.62 13.09 -3.63
N VAL A 54 3.71 13.05 -4.97
CA VAL A 54 3.15 11.95 -5.75
C VAL A 54 4.09 10.76 -5.60
N HIS A 55 3.71 9.84 -4.71
CA HIS A 55 4.33 8.52 -4.70
C HIS A 55 3.75 7.74 -5.89
N GLN A 56 4.47 7.75 -7.01
CA GLN A 56 4.25 6.77 -8.07
C GLN A 56 4.63 5.41 -7.49
N THR A 57 3.70 4.81 -6.77
CA THR A 57 3.86 3.47 -6.26
C THR A 57 3.51 2.60 -7.44
N ALA A 58 4.51 2.25 -8.27
CA ALA A 58 4.31 1.32 -9.36
C ALA A 58 3.53 0.13 -8.80
N THR A 59 2.31 -0.10 -9.31
CA THR A 59 1.51 -1.25 -8.89
C THR A 59 2.40 -2.48 -9.08
N PRO A 60 2.69 -3.24 -8.01
CA PRO A 60 3.53 -4.42 -8.14
C PRO A 60 2.91 -5.33 -9.19
N ASP A 61 3.75 -5.91 -10.02
CA ASP A 61 3.36 -6.85 -11.06
C ASP A 61 2.60 -8.03 -10.43
N MET A 62 1.65 -8.59 -11.19
CA MET A 62 0.79 -9.67 -10.70
C MET A 62 1.57 -10.91 -10.26
N GLU A 63 2.77 -11.13 -10.83
CA GLU A 63 3.64 -12.24 -10.42
C GLU A 63 4.21 -12.00 -9.02
N THR A 64 4.73 -10.81 -8.73
CA THR A 64 5.15 -10.43 -7.36
C THR A 64 4.00 -10.54 -6.36
N VAL A 65 2.78 -10.12 -6.72
CA VAL A 65 1.60 -10.24 -5.85
C VAL A 65 1.29 -11.70 -5.52
N GLU A 66 1.32 -12.59 -6.51
CA GLU A 66 1.06 -14.02 -6.28
C GLU A 66 2.19 -14.70 -5.49
N GLN A 67 3.45 -14.31 -5.71
CA GLN A 67 4.58 -14.80 -4.91
C GLN A 67 4.41 -14.42 -3.43
N LEU A 68 4.08 -13.17 -3.14
CA LEU A 68 3.78 -12.72 -1.77
C LEU A 68 2.58 -13.46 -1.17
N ARG A 69 1.54 -13.72 -1.98
CA ARG A 69 0.37 -14.49 -1.54
C ARG A 69 0.75 -15.91 -1.11
N ARG A 70 1.57 -16.60 -1.90
CA ARG A 70 2.06 -17.96 -1.59
C ARG A 70 2.88 -17.98 -0.32
N ILE A 71 3.79 -17.02 -0.14
CA ILE A 71 4.58 -16.86 1.09
C ILE A 71 3.64 -16.68 2.29
N GLY A 72 2.65 -15.79 2.20
CA GLY A 72 1.69 -15.54 3.28
C GLY A 72 0.84 -16.77 3.63
N VAL A 73 0.43 -17.56 2.62
CA VAL A 73 -0.30 -18.82 2.84
C VAL A 73 0.57 -19.83 3.60
N ASN A 74 1.84 -20.01 3.21
CA ASN A 74 2.77 -20.91 3.88
C ASN A 74 3.03 -20.49 5.33
N PHE A 75 3.23 -19.20 5.59
CA PHE A 75 3.37 -18.66 6.96
C PHE A 75 2.14 -18.95 7.82
N ASN A 76 0.95 -18.78 7.27
CA ASN A 76 -0.29 -19.05 7.99
C ASN A 76 -0.44 -20.56 8.30
N GLN A 77 0.04 -21.43 7.41
CA GLN A 77 0.07 -22.88 7.67
C GLN A 77 1.04 -23.22 8.81
N ILE A 78 2.23 -22.62 8.83
CA ILE A 78 3.20 -22.79 9.94
C ILE A 78 2.63 -22.29 11.26
N ALA A 79 2.03 -21.10 11.26
CA ALA A 79 1.41 -20.53 12.45
C ALA A 79 0.28 -21.43 12.98
N ARG A 80 -0.56 -22.00 12.09
CA ARG A 80 -1.61 -22.96 12.47
C ARG A 80 -1.03 -24.25 13.02
N ALA A 81 0.01 -24.81 12.38
CA ALA A 81 0.69 -26.00 12.86
C ALA A 81 1.23 -25.76 14.27
N LEU A 82 2.02 -24.71 14.47
CA LEU A 82 2.55 -24.30 15.78
C LEU A 82 1.46 -24.11 16.84
N ASN A 83 0.37 -23.43 16.50
CA ASN A 83 -0.75 -23.21 17.42
C ASN A 83 -1.51 -24.51 17.76
N SER A 84 -1.45 -25.53 16.90
CA SER A 84 -2.19 -26.79 17.07
C SER A 84 -1.38 -27.91 17.69
N THR A 85 -0.09 -28.04 17.35
CA THR A 85 0.77 -29.17 17.75
C THR A 85 1.98 -28.73 18.58
N GLY A 86 2.28 -27.42 18.64
CA GLY A 86 3.49 -26.88 19.29
C GLY A 86 4.79 -27.26 18.58
N GLN A 87 4.73 -27.89 17.40
CA GLN A 87 5.89 -28.38 16.66
C GLN A 87 5.78 -28.01 15.18
N THR A 88 6.89 -27.58 14.59
CA THR A 88 7.02 -27.35 13.14
C THR A 88 8.10 -28.27 12.59
N PRO A 89 7.89 -28.91 11.42
CA PRO A 89 8.98 -29.57 10.70
C PRO A 89 10.07 -28.55 10.36
N PRO A 90 11.33 -28.72 10.83
CA PRO A 90 12.41 -27.75 10.64
C PRO A 90 12.69 -27.46 9.15
N ASP A 91 12.63 -28.50 8.32
CA ASP A 91 12.93 -28.42 6.89
C ASP A 91 11.93 -27.55 6.13
N TYR A 92 10.66 -27.59 6.52
CA TYR A 92 9.60 -26.78 5.90
C TYR A 92 9.74 -25.30 6.26
N PHE A 93 10.12 -25.00 7.50
CA PHE A 93 10.38 -23.62 7.94
C PHE A 93 11.62 -23.04 7.24
N GLN A 94 12.69 -23.83 7.13
CA GLN A 94 13.92 -23.41 6.46
C GLN A 94 13.72 -23.14 4.97
N ALA A 95 12.94 -23.98 4.27
CA ALA A 95 12.56 -23.74 2.89
C ALA A 95 11.75 -22.43 2.72
N LEU A 96 10.82 -22.15 3.64
CA LEU A 96 10.04 -20.90 3.61
C LEU A 96 10.92 -19.67 3.84
N CYS A 97 11.88 -19.71 4.77
CA CYS A 97 12.82 -18.62 4.98
C CYS A 97 13.64 -18.34 3.71
N HIS A 98 14.07 -19.39 3.00
CA HIS A 98 14.81 -19.25 1.74
C HIS A 98 13.96 -18.61 0.62
N ASP A 99 12.70 -19.01 0.49
CA ASP A 99 11.77 -18.41 -0.48
C ASP A 99 11.55 -16.91 -0.19
N VAL A 100 11.41 -16.55 1.09
CA VAL A 100 11.24 -15.17 1.55
C VAL A 100 12.48 -14.34 1.24
N GLU A 101 13.68 -14.83 1.57
CA GLU A 101 14.94 -14.16 1.27
C GLU A 101 15.12 -13.92 -0.23
N THR A 102 14.74 -14.90 -1.05
CA THR A 102 14.84 -14.81 -2.51
C THR A 102 13.91 -13.75 -3.08
N VAL A 103 12.63 -13.74 -2.67
CA VAL A 103 11.65 -12.77 -3.15
C VAL A 103 11.98 -11.36 -2.66
N LEU A 104 12.34 -11.21 -1.37
CA LEU A 104 12.77 -9.92 -0.84
C LEU A 104 14.03 -9.43 -1.54
N GLY A 105 15.03 -10.28 -1.77
CA GLY A 105 16.25 -9.91 -2.49
C GLY A 105 15.98 -9.36 -3.88
N LYS A 106 15.07 -9.98 -4.65
CA LYS A 106 14.66 -9.49 -5.98
C LYS A 106 13.93 -8.15 -5.90
N VAL A 107 12.93 -8.03 -5.01
CA VAL A 107 12.14 -6.80 -4.84
C VAL A 107 13.03 -5.64 -4.36
N PHE A 108 13.94 -5.88 -3.42
CA PHE A 108 14.89 -4.87 -2.94
C PHE A 108 15.90 -4.47 -4.02
N SER A 109 16.37 -5.41 -4.85
CA SER A 109 17.29 -5.09 -5.95
C SER A 109 16.60 -4.23 -7.01
N GLU A 110 15.37 -4.59 -7.40
CA GLU A 110 14.56 -3.81 -8.34
C GLU A 110 14.22 -2.41 -7.77
N TYR A 111 13.97 -2.32 -6.45
CA TYR A 111 13.75 -1.04 -5.77
C TYR A 111 15.01 -0.17 -5.73
N LEU A 112 16.19 -0.76 -5.53
CA LEU A 112 17.47 -0.04 -5.54
C LEU A 112 17.87 0.41 -6.94
N GLU A 113 17.61 -0.39 -7.98
CA GLU A 113 17.87 -0.03 -9.38
C GLU A 113 16.93 1.05 -9.91
N ARG A 114 15.67 1.09 -9.46
CA ARG A 114 14.71 2.16 -9.81
C ARG A 114 15.04 3.52 -9.18
N GLY A 115 16.10 3.60 -8.39
CA GLY A 115 16.54 4.82 -7.73
C GLY A 115 15.68 5.12 -6.51
N SER A 116 16.33 5.22 -5.35
CA SER A 116 15.71 5.72 -4.13
C SER A 116 15.18 7.14 -4.38
N ALA A 117 13.88 7.26 -4.64
CA ALA A 117 13.16 8.52 -4.61
C ALA A 117 13.05 9.11 -3.18
N TYR A 118 13.81 8.57 -2.23
CA TYR A 118 14.04 9.10 -0.90
C TYR A 118 15.50 9.55 -0.77
N ARG A 119 15.75 10.80 -1.16
CA ARG A 119 16.71 11.72 -0.53
C ARG A 119 16.10 13.11 -0.51
#